data_AF-A0A960X0Y5-F1
#
_entry.id   AF-A0A960X0Y5-F1
#
_cell.length_a   1.000
_cell.length_b   1.000
_cell.length_c   1.000
_cell.angle_alpha   90.00
_cell.angle_beta   90.00
_cell.angle_gamma   90.00
#
_symmetry.space_group_name_H-M   'P 1'
#
loop_
_entity.id
_entity.type
_entity.pdbx_description
1 polymer ?
#
loop_
_entity_poly.entity_id
_entity_poly.type
_entity_poly.pdbx_seq_one_letter_code
_entity_poly.pdbx_strand_id
1 'polypeptide(L)' 'GPAWEIAEDAGDDYLGQMESEHRVRKGGKWLWEQIGKRPNHYWDCEAMQVAAAVMLKLVGRESVSEPHGDDAEVDVSAGT' A
#
# COMPACT_ATOMS: atom_id res chain seq x y z
N GLY A 1 13.78 2.44 -0.08
CA GLY A 1 12.35 2.33 0.25
C GLY A 1 11.79 1.10 -0.45
N PRO A 2 10.66 0.54 -0.02
CA PRO A 2 10.04 -0.56 -0.77
C PRO A 2 9.73 -0.03 -2.17
N ALA A 3 10.27 -0.69 -3.18
CA ALA A 3 9.96 -0.39 -4.56
C ALA A 3 8.51 -0.86 -4.79
N TRP A 4 7.62 0.08 -5.08
CA TRP A 4 6.27 -0.26 -5.53
C TRP A 4 6.40 -0.75 -6.95
N GLU A 5 6.61 -2.06 -7.09
CA GLU A 5 6.75 -2.74 -8.36
C GLU A 5 5.39 -3.33 -8.76
N ILE A 6 5.07 -3.20 -10.05
CA ILE A 6 3.91 -3.87 -10.64
C ILE A 6 4.28 -5.33 -10.81
N ALA A 7 3.35 -6.24 -10.50
CA ALA A 7 3.57 -7.67 -10.66
C ALA A 7 3.93 -8.01 -12.12
N GLU A 8 4.88 -8.93 -12.33
CA GLU A 8 5.36 -9.30 -13.68
C GLU A 8 4.25 -9.89 -14.56
N ASP A 9 3.20 -10.44 -13.95
CA ASP A 9 2.05 -11.05 -14.61
C ASP A 9 0.86 -10.08 -14.78
N ALA A 10 1.03 -8.80 -14.44
CA ALA A 10 0.00 -7.79 -14.65
C ALA A 10 -0.27 -7.61 -16.16
N GLY A 11 -1.47 -7.97 -16.59
CA GLY A 11 -1.88 -7.84 -18.00
C GLY A 11 -2.06 -6.38 -18.44
N ASP A 12 -1.84 -6.12 -19.73
CA ASP A 12 -1.95 -4.80 -20.36
C ASP A 12 -3.30 -4.10 -20.08
N ASP A 13 -4.39 -4.86 -20.01
CA ASP A 13 -5.72 -4.33 -19.70
C ASP A 13 -5.74 -3.68 -18.30
N TYR A 14 -5.12 -4.32 -17.31
CA TYR A 14 -5.03 -3.78 -15.95
C TYR A 14 -4.08 -2.58 -15.90
N LEU A 15 -2.93 -2.66 -16.60
CA LEU A 15 -2.00 -1.52 -16.74
C LEU A 15 -2.71 -0.28 -17.31
N GLY A 16 -3.53 -0.48 -18.35
CA GLY A 16 -4.31 0.59 -18.96
C GLY A 16 -5.37 1.19 -18.03
N GLN A 17 -5.89 0.41 -17.07
CA GLN A 17 -6.82 0.92 -16.05
C GLN A 17 -6.10 1.70 -14.93
N MET A 18 -4.85 1.36 -14.59
CA MET A 18 -4.07 2.16 -13.63
C MET A 18 -3.82 3.59 -14.13
N GLU A 19 -3.70 3.76 -15.45
CA GLU A 19 -3.52 5.05 -16.12
C GLU A 19 -4.83 5.66 -16.64
N SER A 20 -5.99 5.24 -16.11
CA SER A 20 -7.29 5.73 -16.58
C SER A 20 -7.61 7.14 -16.07
N GLU A 21 -6.90 7.65 -15.07
CA GLU A 21 -7.20 8.93 -14.42
C GLU A 21 -5.94 9.79 -14.26
N HIS A 22 -6.12 11.10 -14.27
CA HIS A 22 -5.06 12.05 -13.94
C HIS A 22 -5.52 13.09 -12.92
N ARG A 23 -4.55 13.60 -12.16
CA ARG A 23 -4.82 14.62 -11.16
C ARG A 23 -4.63 16.01 -11.76
N VAL A 24 -5.68 16.81 -11.76
CA VAL A 24 -5.68 18.19 -12.29
C VAL A 24 -6.15 19.18 -11.24
N ARG A 25 -5.67 20.43 -11.34
CA ARG A 25 -6.11 21.53 -10.47
C ARG A 25 -7.10 22.40 -11.23
N LYS A 26 -8.37 22.38 -10.85
CA LYS A 26 -9.43 23.21 -11.45
C LYS A 26 -10.14 24.02 -10.36
N GLY A 27 -10.31 25.32 -10.59
CA GLY A 27 -10.99 26.21 -9.64
C GLY A 27 -10.37 26.21 -8.23
N GLY A 28 -9.04 26.04 -8.15
CA GLY A 28 -8.31 25.98 -6.87
C GLY A 28 -8.36 24.64 -6.13
N LYS A 29 -9.16 23.67 -6.58
CA LYS A 29 -9.28 22.33 -5.99
C LYS A 29 -8.53 21.29 -6.82
N TRP A 30 -8.02 20.25 -6.16
CA TRP A 30 -7.46 19.07 -6.81
C TRP A 30 -8.59 18.09 -7.13
N LEU A 31 -8.68 17.67 -8.39
CA LEU A 31 -9.66 16.71 -8.87
C LEU A 31 -8.92 15.57 -9.59
N TRP A 32 -9.47 14.37 -9.48
CA TRP A 32 -9.10 13.25 -10.35
C TRP A 32 -10.11 13.21 -11.49
N GLU A 33 -9.61 13.22 -12.71
CA GLU A 33 -10.43 13.20 -13.93
C GLU A 33 -10.08 11.99 -14.78
N GLN A 34 -11.11 11.34 -15.30
CA GLN A 34 -10.97 10.21 -16.21
C GLN A 34 -10.42 10.66 -17.57
N ILE A 35 -9.44 9.91 -18.07
CA ILE A 35 -8.82 10.10 -19.37
C ILE A 35 -9.67 9.38 -20.43
N GLY A 36 -10.45 10.14 -21.18
CA GLY A 36 -11.27 9.61 -22.28
C GLY A 36 -12.40 8.71 -21.77
N LYS A 37 -12.43 7.46 -22.25
CA LYS A 37 -13.44 6.44 -21.87
C LYS A 37 -12.79 5.15 -21.36
N ARG A 38 -11.60 5.25 -20.77
CA ARG A 38 -10.86 4.10 -20.24
C ARG A 38 -11.57 3.57 -18.98
N PRO A 39 -11.85 2.27 -18.87
CA PRO A 39 -12.41 1.71 -17.63
C PRO A 39 -11.42 1.84 -16.47
N ASN A 40 -11.90 1.79 -15.22
CA ASN A 40 -11.07 1.83 -14.01
C ASN A 40 -11.44 0.73 -12.97
N HIS A 41 -12.39 -0.15 -13.28
CA HIS A 41 -13.03 -1.03 -12.30
C HIS A 41 -12.06 -1.93 -11.55
N TYR A 42 -11.04 -2.46 -12.24
CA TYR A 42 -10.04 -3.30 -11.59
C TYR A 42 -9.16 -2.49 -10.63
N TRP A 43 -8.81 -1.28 -11.02
CA TRP A 43 -8.02 -0.38 -10.19
C TRP A 43 -8.80 0.09 -8.96
N ASP A 44 -10.08 0.45 -9.12
CA ASP A 44 -10.96 0.82 -8.00
C ASP A 44 -11.12 -0.34 -7.00
N CYS A 45 -11.29 -1.57 -7.50
CA CYS A 45 -11.37 -2.76 -6.65
C CYS A 45 -10.12 -2.95 -5.79
N GLU A 46 -8.94 -2.79 -6.38
CA GLU A 46 -7.68 -2.94 -5.64
C GLU A 46 -7.47 -1.80 -4.64
N ALA A 47 -7.78 -0.56 -5.02
CA ALA A 47 -7.72 0.57 -4.10
C ALA A 47 -8.63 0.36 -2.86
N MET A 48 -9.83 -0.21 -3.05
CA MET A 48 -10.71 -0.58 -1.95
C MET A 48 -10.13 -1.69 -1.07
N GLN A 49 -9.48 -2.70 -1.66
CA GLN A 49 -8.83 -3.77 -0.89
C GLN A 49 -7.70 -3.23 -0.02
N VAL A 50 -6.88 -2.31 -0.56
CA VAL A 50 -5.84 -1.62 0.20
C VAL A 50 -6.46 -0.79 1.33
N ALA A 51 -7.53 -0.05 1.07
CA ALA A 51 -8.24 0.71 2.10
C ALA A 51 -8.75 -0.19 3.24
N ALA A 52 -9.35 -1.34 2.89
CA ALA A 52 -9.80 -2.33 3.89
C ALA A 52 -8.63 -2.91 4.69
N ALA A 53 -7.51 -3.25 4.03
CA ALA A 53 -6.31 -3.76 4.69
C ALA A 53 -5.72 -2.75 5.68
N VAL A 54 -5.73 -1.45 5.33
CA VAL A 54 -5.33 -0.36 6.23
C VAL A 54 -6.29 -0.25 7.41
N MET A 55 -7.60 -0.28 7.19
CA MET A 55 -8.60 -0.22 8.27
C MET A 55 -8.47 -1.38 9.26
N LEU A 56 -8.14 -2.57 8.75
CA LEU A 56 -7.90 -3.78 9.54
C LEU A 56 -6.48 -3.86 10.13
N LYS A 57 -5.64 -2.84 9.91
CA LYS A 57 -4.25 -2.78 10.39
C LYS A 57 -3.38 -3.94 9.90
N LEU A 58 -3.72 -4.50 8.75
CA LEU A 58 -2.94 -5.57 8.10
C LEU A 58 -1.71 -5.01 7.38
N VAL A 59 -1.77 -3.74 6.98
CA VAL A 59 -0.67 -2.99 6.37
C VAL A 59 -0.53 -1.62 7.01
N GLY A 60 0.65 -1.02 6.92
CA GLY A 60 0.96 0.30 7.50
C GLY A 60 1.74 0.20 8.81
N ARG A 61 1.91 1.31 9.53
CA ARG A 61 2.74 1.36 10.74
C ARG A 61 2.27 0.38 11.82
N GLU A 62 0.96 0.19 11.90
CA GLU A 62 0.28 -0.59 12.94
C GLU A 62 0.37 -2.10 12.69
N SER A 63 0.72 -2.52 11.47
CA SER A 63 0.92 -3.94 11.13
C SER A 63 2.28 -4.47 11.53
N VAL A 64 3.20 -3.60 11.96
CA VAL A 64 4.53 -4.01 12.45
C VAL A 64 4.41 -4.30 13.95
N SER A 65 4.59 -5.57 14.33
CA SER A 65 4.73 -5.95 15.74
C SER A 65 5.98 -5.25 16.29
N GLU A 66 5.87 -4.54 17.41
CA GLU A 66 7.09 -4.10 18.11
C GLU A 66 7.92 -5.34 18.45
N PRO A 67 9.26 -5.31 18.30
CA PRO A 67 10.08 -6.41 18.78
C PRO A 67 9.81 -6.53 20.27
N HIS A 68 9.20 -7.65 20.67
CA HIS A 68 9.10 -8.02 22.08
C HIS A 68 10.53 -8.21 22.55
N GLY A 69 11.06 -7.24 23.30
CA GLY A 69 12.39 -7.27 23.85
C GLY A 69 12.48 -8.31 24.96
N ASP A 70 12.53 -9.58 24.57
CA ASP A 70 12.87 -10.72 25.42
C ASP A 70 14.29 -11.20 25.08
N ASP A 71 15.25 -10.27 25.10
CA ASP A 71 16.66 -10.59 25.30
C ASP A 71 17.10 -9.94 26.62
N ALA A 72 16.48 -10.40 27.72
CA ALA A 72 17.06 -10.22 29.03
C ALA A 72 18.29 -11.13 29.13
N GLU A 73 19.47 -10.58 28.83
CA GLU A 73 20.75 -11.20 29.18
C GLU A 73 20.85 -11.28 30.72
N VAL A 74 20.49 -12.44 31.27
CA VAL A 74 20.77 -12.79 32.65
C VAL A 74 22.17 -13.40 32.68
N ASP A 75 23.19 -12.57 32.87
CA ASP A 75 24.52 -13.04 33.27
C ASP A 75 24.44 -13.52 34.73
N VAL A 76 24.12 -14.81 34.91
CA VAL A 76 24.41 -15.53 36.14
C VAL A 76 25.64 -16.37 35.87
N SER A 77 26.79 -15.91 36.35
CA SER A 77 27.76 -16.81 36.95
C SER A 77 28.66 -16.10 37.96
N ALA A 78 28.20 -16.02 39.20
CA ALA A 78 29.08 -16.02 40.34
C ALA A 78 29.53 -17.47 40.61
N GLY A 79 30.84 -17.73 40.59
CA GLY A 79 31.40 -18.98 41.12
C GLY A 79 32.75 -19.39 40.54
N THR A 80 33.86 -18.85 41.07
CA THR A 80 34.84 -19.58 41.92
C THR A 80 35.87 -18.57 42.43
#